data_AF-A0AB34I8B6-F1
#
_entry.id   AF-A0AB34I8B6-F1
#
_cell.length_a   1.000
_cell.length_b   1.000
_cell.length_c   1.000
_cell.angle_alpha   90.00
_cell.angle_beta   90.00
_cell.angle_gamma   90.00
#
_symmetry.space_group_name_H-M   'P 1'
#
loop_
_entity.id
_entity.type
_entity.pdbx_description
1 polymer ?
#
loop_
_entity_poly.entity_id
_entity_poly.type
_entity_poly.pdbx_seq_one_letter_code
_entity_poly.pdbx_strand_id
1 'polypeptide(L)'
;MNVELPDIFSPELQSLLEGLLQRDVSKRLGCHGRGAQELKTHDFFRGIDWQQVYLQKYPPPLIPPRGEVNAADAFDIGSFDEEDTKGIKAAVQSDPEFLQWKKELTETFTEAQRLVRRAPKFLNQSRLAIVELSKPPLCHRNSNGL
;
A
#
# COMPACT_ATOMS: atom_id res chain seq x y z
N MET A 1 29.58 -9.55 -16.31
CA MET A 1 29.16 -10.96 -16.14
C MET A 1 29.13 -11.45 -17.54
N ASN A 2 29.72 -12.60 -17.80
CA ASN A 2 29.26 -13.38 -18.93
C ASN A 2 28.09 -14.21 -18.37
N VAL A 3 26.87 -13.87 -18.75
CA VAL A 3 25.71 -14.71 -18.46
C VAL A 3 25.58 -15.64 -19.64
N GLU A 4 25.71 -16.94 -19.43
CA GLU A 4 25.46 -17.92 -20.47
C GLU A 4 23.95 -18.09 -20.62
N LEU A 5 23.43 -17.71 -21.80
CA LEU A 5 22.01 -17.81 -22.10
C LEU A 5 21.76 -19.14 -22.83
N PRO A 6 20.71 -19.90 -22.45
CA PRO A 6 20.36 -21.14 -23.12
C PRO A 6 20.01 -20.97 -24.60
N ASP A 7 20.42 -21.93 -25.43
CA ASP A 7 20.15 -21.94 -26.89
C ASP A 7 18.66 -22.04 -27.25
N ILE A 8 17.80 -22.40 -26.29
CA ILE A 8 16.33 -22.44 -26.48
C ILE A 8 15.72 -21.04 -26.64
N PHE A 9 16.45 -19.99 -26.26
CA PHE A 9 15.97 -18.62 -26.37
C PHE A 9 16.06 -18.12 -27.80
N SER A 10 15.02 -17.41 -28.23
CA SER A 10 15.04 -16.72 -29.53
C SER A 10 16.16 -15.67 -29.55
N PRO A 11 16.74 -15.34 -30.71
CA PRO A 11 17.82 -14.36 -30.81
C PRO A 11 17.40 -12.97 -30.29
N GLU A 12 16.12 -12.61 -30.45
CA GLU A 12 15.57 -11.35 -29.93
C GLU A 12 15.50 -11.37 -28.40
N LEU A 13 15.15 -12.50 -27.79
CA LEU A 13 15.15 -12.65 -26.34
C LEU A 13 16.57 -12.59 -25.78
N GLN A 14 17.51 -13.27 -26.43
CA GLN A 14 18.91 -13.24 -26.01
C GLN A 14 19.45 -11.81 -26.05
N SER A 15 19.25 -11.10 -27.16
CA SER A 15 19.66 -9.70 -27.30
C SER A 15 19.02 -8.78 -26.24
N LEU A 16 17.74 -9.00 -25.91
CA LEU A 16 17.06 -8.24 -24.85
C LEU A 16 17.73 -8.47 -23.49
N LEU A 17 17.98 -9.73 -23.13
CA LEU A 17 18.59 -10.11 -21.86
C LEU A 17 20.03 -9.61 -21.75
N GLU A 18 20.81 -9.74 -22.81
CA GLU A 18 22.18 -9.21 -22.89
C GLU A 18 22.21 -7.69 -22.68
N GLY A 19 21.26 -6.96 -23.26
CA GLY A 19 21.14 -5.51 -23.08
C GLY A 19 20.74 -5.12 -21.65
N LEU A 20 19.79 -5.83 -21.05
CA LEU A 20 19.31 -5.55 -19.69
C LEU A 20 20.34 -5.93 -18.61
N LEU A 21 21.10 -7.00 -18.82
CA LEU A 21 22.06 -7.55 -17.86
C LEU A 21 23.48 -6.95 -17.99
N GLN A 22 23.65 -5.89 -18.79
CA GLN A 22 24.92 -5.15 -18.86
C GLN A 22 25.30 -4.61 -17.48
N ARG A 23 26.51 -4.93 -17.00
CA ARG A 23 27.04 -4.37 -15.73
C ARG A 23 27.17 -2.86 -15.80
N ASP A 24 27.71 -2.37 -16.90
CA ASP A 24 27.93 -0.96 -17.15
C ASP A 24 26.59 -0.27 -17.45
N VAL A 25 26.24 0.73 -16.64
CA VAL A 25 24.99 1.50 -16.80
C VAL A 25 24.99 2.24 -18.13
N SER A 26 26.15 2.73 -18.59
CA SER A 26 26.25 3.47 -19.85
C SER A 26 26.00 2.60 -21.09
N LYS A 27 26.00 1.27 -20.94
CA LYS A 27 25.70 0.29 -22.00
C LYS A 27 24.39 -0.44 -21.77
N ARG A 28 23.75 -0.25 -20.61
CA ARG A 28 22.56 -1.00 -20.23
C ARG A 28 21.34 -0.48 -20.96
N LEU A 29 20.59 -1.40 -21.56
CA LEU A 29 19.34 -1.07 -22.23
C LEU A 29 18.37 -0.40 -21.24
N GLY A 30 17.83 0.76 -21.61
CA GLY A 30 17.00 1.60 -20.74
C GLY A 30 17.77 2.67 -19.98
N CYS A 31 19.08 2.78 -20.15
CA CYS A 31 19.93 3.74 -19.43
C CYS A 31 20.58 4.80 -20.35
N HIS A 32 20.21 4.87 -21.63
CA HIS A 32 20.75 5.84 -22.60
C HIS A 32 19.92 7.14 -22.69
N GLY A 33 19.16 7.44 -21.64
CA GLY A 33 18.40 8.69 -21.48
C GLY A 33 16.93 8.63 -21.93
N ARG A 34 16.47 7.56 -22.60
CA ARG A 34 15.05 7.41 -22.97
C ARG A 34 14.29 6.40 -22.10
N GLY A 35 14.97 5.75 -21.17
CA GLY A 35 14.34 4.90 -20.15
C GLY A 35 13.59 3.72 -20.78
N ALA A 36 12.36 3.50 -20.31
CA ALA A 36 11.50 2.43 -20.78
C ALA A 36 11.23 2.45 -22.28
N GLN A 37 11.33 3.61 -22.95
CA GLN A 37 11.11 3.70 -24.39
C GLN A 37 12.13 2.87 -25.18
N GLU A 38 13.36 2.72 -24.69
CA GLU A 38 14.39 1.90 -25.33
C GLU A 38 13.99 0.42 -25.35
N LEU A 39 13.39 -0.06 -24.26
CA LEU A 39 12.87 -1.42 -24.16
C LEU A 39 11.66 -1.60 -25.08
N LYS A 40 10.75 -0.62 -25.10
CA LYS A 40 9.53 -0.69 -25.94
C LYS A 40 9.81 -0.79 -27.44
N THR A 41 10.95 -0.26 -27.89
CA THR A 41 11.39 -0.31 -29.29
C THR A 41 12.23 -1.55 -29.63
N HIS A 42 12.54 -2.40 -28.66
CA HIS A 42 13.36 -3.60 -28.88
C HIS A 42 12.63 -4.63 -29.74
N ASP A 43 13.38 -5.36 -30.58
CA ASP A 43 12.83 -6.32 -31.53
C ASP A 43 12.06 -7.47 -30.88
N PHE A 44 12.40 -7.82 -29.64
CA PHE A 44 11.64 -8.80 -28.83
C PHE A 44 10.17 -8.40 -28.66
N PHE A 45 9.86 -7.10 -28.60
CA PHE A 45 8.51 -6.58 -28.47
C PHE A 45 7.92 -6.11 -29.82
N ARG A 46 8.53 -6.49 -30.95
CA ARG A 46 8.02 -6.15 -32.27
C ARG A 46 6.60 -6.69 -32.43
N GLY A 47 5.68 -5.81 -32.83
CA GLY A 47 4.26 -6.14 -32.99
C GLY A 47 3.41 -5.92 -31.73
N ILE A 48 4.00 -5.52 -30.61
CA ILE A 48 3.26 -5.08 -29.43
C ILE A 48 2.79 -3.63 -29.60
N ASP A 49 1.48 -3.43 -29.53
CA ASP A 49 0.89 -2.09 -29.38
C ASP A 49 0.86 -1.72 -27.89
N TRP A 50 1.77 -0.85 -27.49
CA TRP A 50 1.89 -0.39 -26.10
C TRP A 50 0.67 0.38 -25.59
N GLN A 51 -0.15 0.96 -26.48
CA GLN A 51 -1.42 1.57 -26.09
C GLN A 51 -2.43 0.49 -25.72
N GLN A 52 -2.48 -0.63 -26.45
CA GLN A 52 -3.33 -1.78 -26.11
C GLN A 52 -2.88 -2.46 -24.81
N VAL A 53 -1.55 -2.54 -24.57
CA VAL A 53 -1.01 -3.01 -23.27
C VAL A 53 -1.49 -2.12 -22.13
N TYR A 54 -1.37 -0.79 -22.28
CA TYR A 54 -1.82 0.17 -21.27
C TYR A 54 -3.33 0.06 -20.99
N LEU A 55 -4.13 -0.13 -22.03
CA LEU A 55 -5.59 -0.33 -21.94
C LEU A 55 -5.99 -1.76 -21.51
N GLN A 56 -5.03 -2.63 -21.17
CA GLN A 56 -5.24 -4.00 -20.74
C GLN A 56 -6.08 -4.83 -21.73
N LYS A 57 -5.81 -4.67 -23.03
CA LYS A 57 -6.58 -5.33 -24.10
C LYS A 57 -6.02 -6.66 -24.57
N TYR A 58 -4.75 -6.94 -24.28
CA TYR A 58 -4.18 -8.25 -24.57
C TYR A 58 -4.76 -9.31 -23.63
N PRO A 59 -5.13 -10.50 -24.15
CA PRO A 59 -5.57 -11.60 -23.30
C PRO A 59 -4.41 -12.01 -22.39
N PRO A 60 -4.64 -12.17 -21.08
CA PRO A 60 -3.62 -12.66 -20.18
C PRO A 60 -3.29 -14.13 -20.53
N PRO A 61 -2.01 -14.55 -20.43
CA PRO A 61 -1.61 -15.92 -20.72
C PRO A 61 -2.15 -16.93 -19.70
N LEU A 62 -2.51 -16.46 -18.51
CA LEU A 62 -3.08 -17.25 -17.43
C LEU A 62 -4.27 -16.49 -16.82
N ILE A 63 -5.42 -17.16 -16.74
CA ILE A 63 -6.59 -16.66 -16.00
C ILE A 63 -6.65 -17.46 -14.69
N PRO A 64 -6.46 -16.83 -13.53
CA PRO A 64 -6.49 -17.53 -12.25
C PRO A 64 -7.84 -18.24 -12.01
N PRO A 65 -7.83 -19.47 -11.45
CA PRO A 65 -9.04 -20.14 -11.00
C PRO A 65 -9.82 -19.29 -9.99
N ARG A 66 -11.15 -19.31 -10.08
CA ARG A 66 -12.00 -18.64 -9.10
C ARG A 66 -11.99 -19.40 -7.78
N GLY A 67 -11.79 -18.68 -6.67
CA GLY A 67 -11.85 -19.25 -5.31
C GLY A 67 -10.53 -19.76 -4.76
N GLU A 68 -9.41 -19.55 -5.47
CA GLU A 68 -8.08 -19.89 -4.97
C GLU A 68 -7.60 -18.85 -3.96
N VAL A 69 -7.66 -19.18 -2.68
CA VAL A 69 -7.36 -18.25 -1.56
C VAL A 69 -5.88 -18.20 -1.18
N ASN A 70 -5.08 -19.16 -1.66
CA ASN A 70 -3.64 -19.29 -1.34
C ASN A 70 -2.75 -19.05 -2.57
N ALA A 71 -3.26 -18.46 -3.65
CA ALA A 71 -2.48 -18.21 -4.87
C ALA A 71 -1.37 -17.16 -4.68
N ALA A 72 -1.42 -16.41 -3.58
CA ALA A 72 -0.43 -15.42 -3.19
C ALA A 72 0.26 -15.78 -1.87
N ASP A 73 0.21 -17.06 -1.45
CA ASP A 73 0.88 -17.48 -0.23
C ASP A 73 2.39 -17.30 -0.43
N ALA A 74 2.94 -16.31 0.28
CA ALA A 74 4.37 -16.17 0.39
C ALA A 74 4.85 -17.43 1.11
N PHE A 75 5.62 -18.29 0.43
CA PHE A 75 6.30 -19.43 1.07
C PHE A 75 7.24 -19.02 2.26
N ASP A 76 7.27 -17.73 2.63
CA ASP A 76 7.91 -17.09 3.80
C ASP A 76 6.91 -16.23 4.64
N ILE A 77 5.73 -16.72 5.03
CA ILE A 77 5.31 -16.37 6.40
C ILE A 77 6.10 -17.31 7.29
N GLY A 78 7.39 -17.00 7.50
CA GLY A 78 8.21 -17.71 8.48
C GLY A 78 7.36 -17.88 9.74
N SER A 79 7.30 -19.09 10.27
CA SER A 79 6.67 -19.36 11.55
C SER A 79 7.22 -18.33 12.52
N PHE A 80 6.45 -17.29 12.83
CA PHE A 80 6.84 -16.35 13.86
C PHE A 80 6.81 -17.18 15.12
N ASP A 81 7.98 -17.49 15.67
CA ASP A 81 8.04 -18.15 16.96
C ASP A 81 7.27 -17.25 17.94
N GLU A 82 6.31 -17.84 18.66
CA GLU A 82 5.55 -17.09 19.66
C GLU A 82 6.48 -16.43 20.69
N GLU A 83 7.71 -16.93 20.87
CA GLU A 83 8.73 -16.32 21.71
C GLU A 83 9.25 -14.97 21.17
N ASP A 84 9.38 -14.81 19.84
CA ASP A 84 9.87 -13.56 19.22
C ASP A 84 8.84 -12.42 19.28
N THR A 85 7.57 -12.76 19.46
CA THR A 85 6.45 -11.81 19.53
C THR A 85 5.95 -11.56 20.95
N LYS A 86 6.23 -12.46 21.90
CA LYS A 86 5.94 -12.30 23.33
C LYS A 86 6.87 -11.27 23.97
N GLY A 87 6.46 -10.00 23.91
CA GLY A 87 7.18 -8.91 24.60
C GLY A 87 7.33 -7.64 23.79
N ILE A 88 6.94 -7.66 22.51
CA ILE A 88 6.78 -6.45 21.71
C ILE A 88 5.61 -5.65 22.29
N LYS A 89 5.91 -4.80 23.26
CA LYS A 89 5.01 -3.74 23.66
C LYS A 89 5.10 -2.72 22.56
N ALA A 90 4.10 -2.70 21.67
CA ALA A 90 3.91 -1.57 20.78
C ALA A 90 4.03 -0.32 21.65
N ALA A 91 4.97 0.57 21.33
CA ALA A 91 5.09 1.85 21.99
C ALA A 91 3.91 2.73 21.53
N VAL A 92 2.70 2.34 21.92
CA VAL A 92 1.46 3.14 21.88
C VAL A 92 1.64 4.43 22.70
N GLN A 93 2.75 4.56 23.41
CA GLN A 93 3.17 5.75 24.14
C GLN A 93 3.85 6.81 23.26
N SER A 94 4.22 6.48 22.01
CA SER A 94 5.02 7.38 21.16
C SER A 94 4.20 8.24 20.22
N ASP A 95 2.87 8.09 20.19
CA ASP A 95 1.96 8.98 19.47
C ASP A 95 1.21 9.88 20.46
N PRO A 96 1.69 11.11 20.70
CA PRO A 96 1.04 12.07 21.59
C PRO A 96 -0.40 12.39 21.19
N GLU A 97 -0.74 12.32 19.90
CA GLU A 97 -2.07 12.63 19.39
C GLU A 97 -3.06 11.53 19.80
N PHE A 98 -2.66 10.27 19.67
CA PHE A 98 -3.48 9.13 20.10
C PHE A 98 -3.73 9.15 21.62
N LEU A 99 -2.71 9.47 22.42
CA LEU A 99 -2.83 9.57 23.88
C LEU A 99 -3.77 10.71 24.30
N GLN A 100 -3.65 11.86 23.63
CA GLN A 100 -4.49 13.02 23.90
C GLN A 100 -5.95 12.73 23.54
N TRP A 101 -6.21 12.17 22.36
CA TRP A 101 -7.55 11.79 21.92
C TRP A 101 -8.19 10.76 22.87
N LYS A 102 -7.43 9.75 23.30
CA LYS A 102 -7.91 8.75 24.26
C LYS A 102 -8.31 9.38 25.60
N LYS A 103 -7.52 10.34 26.10
CA LYS A 103 -7.81 11.07 27.33
C LYS A 103 -9.09 11.89 27.19
N GLU A 104 -9.19 12.71 26.15
CA GLU A 104 -10.34 13.58 25.89
C GLU A 104 -11.65 12.79 25.78
N LEU A 105 -11.63 11.68 25.04
CA LEU A 105 -12.81 10.82 24.92
C LEU A 105 -13.22 10.21 26.27
N THR A 106 -12.26 9.75 27.05
CA THR A 106 -12.54 9.11 28.34
C THR A 106 -13.13 10.13 29.33
N GLU A 107 -12.58 11.33 29.38
CA GLU A 107 -13.05 12.41 30.24
C GLU A 107 -14.45 12.87 29.83
N THR A 108 -14.65 13.13 28.54
CA THR A 108 -15.94 13.57 27.98
C THR A 108 -17.03 12.53 28.20
N PHE A 109 -16.74 11.24 27.98
CA PHE A 109 -17.69 10.15 28.22
C PHE A 109 -18.06 10.06 29.70
N THR A 110 -17.07 10.13 30.60
CA THR A 110 -17.29 10.06 32.04
C THR A 110 -18.11 11.23 32.55
N GLU A 111 -17.84 12.44 32.04
CA GLU A 111 -18.59 13.65 32.36
C GLU A 111 -20.03 13.57 31.86
N ALA A 112 -20.24 13.16 30.60
CA ALA A 112 -21.57 12.94 30.05
C ALA A 112 -22.37 11.92 30.87
N GLN A 113 -21.75 10.81 31.27
CA GLN A 113 -22.41 9.83 32.15
C GLN A 113 -22.76 10.39 33.53
N ARG A 114 -21.90 11.22 34.13
CA ARG A 114 -22.18 11.88 35.41
C ARG A 114 -23.34 12.86 35.29
N LEU A 115 -23.39 13.64 34.21
CA LEU A 115 -24.47 14.59 33.93
C LEU A 115 -25.81 13.87 33.74
N VAL A 116 -25.83 12.78 32.97
CA VAL A 116 -27.02 11.94 32.77
C VAL A 116 -27.51 11.35 34.10
N ARG A 117 -26.60 10.92 34.98
CA ARG A 117 -26.95 10.40 36.32
C ARG A 117 -27.47 11.48 37.27
N ARG A 118 -26.98 12.72 37.16
CA ARG A 118 -27.34 13.83 38.06
C ARG A 118 -28.60 14.57 37.62
N ALA A 119 -29.00 14.44 36.36
CA ALA A 119 -30.22 15.02 35.82
C ALA A 119 -31.11 13.95 35.15
N PRO A 120 -31.88 13.15 35.94
CA PRO A 120 -32.77 12.12 35.39
C PRO A 120 -33.89 12.66 34.48
N LYS A 121 -34.13 13.98 34.48
CA LYS A 121 -35.18 14.63 33.70
C LYS A 121 -34.94 14.64 32.17
N PHE A 122 -33.74 14.32 31.70
CA PHE A 122 -33.42 14.28 30.26
C PHE A 122 -33.72 12.95 29.57
N LEU A 123 -34.10 11.90 30.33
CA LEU A 123 -34.47 10.61 29.77
C LEU A 123 -35.92 10.56 29.25
N ASN A 124 -36.72 11.61 29.47
CA ASN A 124 -38.16 11.59 29.18
C ASN A 124 -38.67 12.80 28.39
N GLN A 125 -37.81 13.43 27.58
CA GLN A 125 -38.28 14.29 26.50
C GLN A 125 -38.21 13.50 25.20
N SER A 126 -39.39 13.32 24.58
CA SER A 126 -39.55 12.80 23.22
C SER A 126 -38.49 13.42 22.32
N ARG A 127 -37.65 12.54 21.75
CA ARG A 127 -36.51 12.81 20.87
C ARG A 127 -36.75 14.04 19.99
N LEU A 128 -36.31 15.21 20.43
CA LEU A 128 -36.29 16.41 19.60
C LEU A 128 -35.12 16.31 18.63
N ALA A 129 -35.35 16.88 17.44
CA ALA A 129 -34.62 16.71 16.19
C ALA A 129 -33.11 16.52 16.35
N ILE A 130 -32.55 15.68 15.46
CA ILE A 130 -31.11 15.54 15.23
C ILE A 130 -30.50 16.95 15.20
N VAL A 131 -29.84 17.32 16.30
CA VAL A 131 -28.90 18.43 16.28
C VAL A 131 -27.69 17.85 15.59
N GLU A 132 -27.51 18.23 14.33
CA GLU A 132 -26.27 17.96 13.62
C GLU A 132 -25.16 18.65 14.43
N LEU A 133 -24.42 17.87 15.21
CA LEU A 133 -23.24 18.38 15.88
C LEU A 133 -22.26 18.72 14.76
N SER A 134 -22.14 20.01 14.43
CA SER A 134 -21.17 20.48 13.46
C SER A 134 -19.81 19.93 13.86
N LYS A 135 -19.18 19.19 12.94
CA LYS A 135 -17.84 18.63 13.14
C LYS A 135 -16.94 19.74 13.66
N PRO A 136 -16.27 19.59 14.82
CA PRO A 136 -15.36 20.62 15.30
C PRO A 136 -14.33 20.88 14.20
N PRO A 137 -14.01 22.15 13.91
CA PRO A 137 -13.07 22.45 12.84
C PRO A 137 -11.75 21.78 13.20
N LEU A 138 -11.26 20.95 12.28
CA LEU A 138 -9.88 20.50 12.35
C LEU A 138 -9.03 21.75 12.26
N CYS A 139 -8.48 22.15 13.40
CA CYS A 139 -7.41 23.14 13.48
C CYS A 139 -6.30 22.65 12.54
N HIS A 140 -6.22 23.24 11.35
CA HIS A 140 -5.03 23.15 10.52
C HIS A 140 -3.92 23.88 11.27
N ARG A 141 -3.21 23.16 12.14
CA ARG A 141 -1.95 23.67 12.66
C ARG A 141 -0.89 23.43 11.61
N ASN A 142 -0.61 24.51 10.88
CA ASN A 142 0.37 24.65 9.83
C ASN A 142 1.69 23.94 10.18
N SER A 143 2.14 23.09 9.28
CA SER A 143 3.46 22.46 9.27
C SER A 143 4.52 23.50 8.89
N ASN A 144 4.80 24.44 9.78
CA ASN A 144 5.99 25.27 9.69
C ASN A 144 6.84 25.03 10.93
N GLY A 145 7.92 24.29 10.71
CA GLY A 145 8.85 23.86 11.74
C GLY A 145 9.57 25.00 12.44
N LEU A 146 9.84 24.74 13.71
CA LEU A 146 11.09 24.95 14.42
C LEU A 146 11.19 23.84 15.48
#